data_AF-A0A927ULZ0-F1
#
_entry.id   AF-A0A927ULZ0-F1
#
_cell.length_a   1.000
_cell.length_b   1.000
_cell.length_c   1.000
_cell.angle_alpha   90.00
_cell.angle_beta   90.00
_cell.angle_gamma   90.00
#
_symmetry.space_group_name_H-M   'P 1'
#
loop_
_entity.id
_entity.type
_entity.pdbx_description
1 polymer ?
#
loop_
_entity_poly.entity_id
_entity_poly.type
_entity_poly.pdbx_seq_one_letter_code
_entity_poly.pdbx_strand_id
1 'polypeptide(L)'
;MGNFIGDLGGILMIALIIVLAFRFVWDIIDKKGEAAALFMKDFIFYAVSAVALFAAVFFIGGIMFNHAYGASSLFEIEIIWNKGLVQDYLVAHKYSFSEFAEKGILPLFPVLVSFFSGLLFDMYIECGFYISVLCGVITTVSLGFVLRKRIGRGAAAEYILLFLCMPAMMYIFMPSAFAMFMALCSLVMLGIVYEKKWLTIIFTALCLITHVYGLAVLAMVIASFVCRGNKRNIITAGVFSAALLVLGIIFLVMGYVCIYEMWFVYVIPACLVLPKVKENSNIIKYVAFGMILINSMYMTGLIYNAF
;
A
#
# COMPACT_ATOMS: atom_id res chain seq x y z
N MET A 1 29.13 -0.58 -18.72
CA MET A 1 28.19 -1.68 -19.07
C MET A 1 27.36 -2.14 -17.89
N GLY A 2 27.94 -2.38 -16.70
CA GLY A 2 27.19 -2.79 -15.50
C GLY A 2 26.00 -1.88 -15.13
N ASN A 3 26.21 -0.56 -15.07
CA ASN A 3 25.13 0.40 -14.77
C ASN A 3 24.00 0.38 -15.82
N PHE A 4 24.34 0.27 -17.11
CA PHE A 4 23.35 0.21 -18.19
C PHE A 4 22.49 -1.06 -18.14
N ILE A 5 23.09 -2.21 -17.79
CA ILE A 5 22.37 -3.48 -17.62
C ILE A 5 21.47 -3.43 -16.37
N GLY A 6 21.95 -2.79 -15.29
CA GLY A 6 21.14 -2.54 -14.08
C GLY A 6 19.94 -1.64 -14.34
N ASP A 7 20.16 -0.51 -15.03
CA ASP A 7 19.10 0.46 -15.34
C ASP A 7 18.04 -0.13 -16.29
N LEU A 8 18.47 -0.87 -17.31
CA LEU A 8 17.57 -1.57 -18.24
C LEU A 8 16.80 -2.68 -17.52
N GLY A 9 17.45 -3.40 -16.60
CA GLY A 9 16.84 -4.41 -15.75
C GLY A 9 15.76 -3.84 -14.83
N GLY A 10 16.02 -2.69 -14.20
CA GLY A 10 15.05 -1.98 -13.36
C GLY A 10 13.82 -1.54 -14.14
N ILE A 11 14.00 -0.97 -15.34
CA ILE A 11 12.88 -0.56 -16.21
C ILE A 11 12.05 -1.76 -16.66
N LEU A 12 12.69 -2.86 -17.05
CA LEU A 12 12.02 -4.11 -17.42
C LEU A 12 11.23 -4.70 -16.23
N MET A 13 11.77 -4.62 -15.01
CA MET A 13 11.08 -5.05 -13.80
C MET A 13 9.85 -4.18 -13.51
N ILE A 14 9.96 -2.85 -13.65
CA ILE A 14 8.80 -1.94 -13.48
C ILE A 14 7.72 -2.22 -14.55
N ALA A 15 8.12 -2.46 -15.80
CA ALA A 15 7.19 -2.82 -16.86
C ALA A 15 6.50 -4.16 -16.58
N LEU A 16 7.25 -5.18 -16.12
CA LEU A 16 6.71 -6.47 -15.71
C LEU A 16 5.75 -6.33 -14.54
N ILE A 17 6.09 -5.52 -13.55
CA ILE A 17 5.27 -5.16 -12.38
C ILE A 17 3.92 -4.59 -12.83
N ILE A 18 3.92 -3.65 -13.77
CA ILE A 18 2.69 -3.05 -14.30
C ILE A 18 1.86 -4.08 -15.07
N VAL A 19 2.49 -4.93 -15.87
CA VAL A 19 1.80 -6.00 -16.64
C VAL A 19 1.20 -7.06 -15.73
N LEU A 20 1.93 -7.48 -14.69
CA LEU A 20 1.44 -8.45 -13.70
C LEU A 20 0.28 -7.88 -12.88
N ALA A 21 0.43 -6.65 -12.38
CA ALA A 21 -0.65 -5.94 -11.68
C ALA A 21 -1.89 -5.78 -12.59
N PHE A 22 -1.67 -5.44 -13.86
CA PHE A 22 -2.73 -5.34 -14.86
C PHE A 22 -3.47 -6.65 -15.03
N ARG A 23 -2.73 -7.74 -15.33
CA ARG A 23 -3.34 -9.04 -15.58
C ARG A 23 -4.12 -9.54 -14.38
N PHE A 24 -3.57 -9.32 -13.19
CA PHE A 24 -4.19 -9.72 -11.94
C PHE A 24 -5.51 -9.02 -11.66
N VAL A 25 -5.54 -7.69 -11.77
CA VAL A 25 -6.75 -6.89 -11.55
C VAL A 25 -7.77 -7.15 -12.66
N TRP A 26 -7.31 -7.38 -13.89
CA TRP A 26 -8.15 -7.76 -15.02
C TRP A 26 -8.94 -9.05 -14.74
N ASP A 27 -8.25 -10.10 -14.29
CA ASP A 27 -8.85 -11.40 -14.00
C ASP A 27 -9.88 -11.34 -12.85
N ILE A 28 -9.73 -10.39 -11.92
CA ILE A 28 -10.70 -10.14 -10.84
C ILE A 28 -11.99 -9.49 -11.37
N ILE A 29 -11.89 -8.57 -12.32
CA ILE A 29 -13.01 -7.72 -12.74
C ILE A 29 -13.78 -8.31 -13.95
N ASP A 30 -13.14 -9.20 -14.74
CA ASP A 30 -13.75 -10.00 -15.83
C ASP A 30 -14.63 -9.17 -16.79
N LYS A 31 -14.01 -8.21 -17.48
CA LYS A 31 -14.71 -7.31 -18.42
C LYS A 31 -14.55 -7.73 -19.88
N LYS A 32 -15.61 -7.57 -20.68
CA LYS A 32 -15.63 -7.77 -22.14
C LYS A 32 -16.16 -6.52 -22.85
N GLY A 33 -15.82 -6.35 -24.13
CA GLY A 33 -16.36 -5.28 -25.00
C GLY A 33 -15.95 -3.86 -24.59
N GLU A 34 -16.80 -2.85 -24.78
CA GLU A 34 -16.50 -1.43 -24.44
C GLU A 34 -16.13 -1.22 -22.95
N ALA A 35 -16.62 -2.10 -22.08
CA ALA A 35 -16.28 -2.08 -20.67
C ALA A 35 -14.79 -2.40 -20.41
N ALA A 36 -14.12 -3.09 -21.34
CA ALA A 36 -12.68 -3.36 -21.37
C ALA A 36 -11.87 -2.08 -21.57
N ALA A 37 -12.22 -1.29 -22.58
CA ALA A 37 -11.51 -0.06 -22.91
C ALA A 37 -11.61 0.96 -21.76
N LEU A 38 -12.79 1.05 -21.14
CA LEU A 38 -13.00 1.93 -20.00
C LEU A 38 -12.33 1.42 -18.72
N PHE A 39 -12.11 0.11 -18.59
CA PHE A 39 -11.25 -0.46 -17.56
C PHE A 39 -9.79 -0.09 -17.78
N MET A 40 -9.27 -0.28 -19.00
CA MET A 40 -7.88 0.03 -19.36
C MET A 40 -7.54 1.48 -19.01
N LYS A 41 -8.41 2.42 -19.40
CA LYS A 41 -8.21 3.84 -19.11
C LYS A 41 -8.10 4.14 -17.62
N ASP A 42 -8.91 3.47 -16.79
CA ASP A 42 -8.89 3.67 -15.34
C ASP A 42 -7.71 2.99 -14.68
N PHE A 43 -7.35 1.77 -15.13
CA PHE A 43 -6.15 1.09 -14.68
C PHE A 43 -4.91 1.94 -14.96
N ILE A 44 -4.76 2.43 -16.20
CA ILE A 44 -3.64 3.29 -16.59
C ILE A 44 -3.61 4.54 -15.72
N PHE A 45 -4.75 5.20 -15.51
CA PHE A 45 -4.80 6.40 -14.68
C PHE A 45 -4.29 6.13 -13.25
N TYR A 46 -4.80 5.10 -12.57
CA TYR A 46 -4.38 4.79 -11.20
C TYR A 46 -2.92 4.32 -11.12
N ALA A 47 -2.48 3.48 -12.06
CA ALA A 47 -1.11 2.97 -12.10
C ALA A 47 -0.10 4.09 -12.40
N VAL A 48 -0.35 4.91 -13.41
CA VAL A 48 0.51 6.05 -13.76
C VAL A 48 0.56 7.06 -12.64
N SER A 49 -0.57 7.34 -11.97
CA SER A 49 -0.58 8.26 -10.82
C SER A 49 0.28 7.73 -9.67
N ALA A 50 0.21 6.43 -9.38
CA ALA A 50 1.07 5.79 -8.38
C ALA A 50 2.56 5.90 -8.72
N VAL A 51 2.93 5.56 -9.96
CA VAL A 51 4.32 5.63 -10.43
C VAL A 51 4.84 7.07 -10.47
N ALA A 52 4.03 8.02 -10.93
CA ALA A 52 4.41 9.43 -10.98
C ALA A 52 4.62 10.02 -9.58
N LEU A 53 3.73 9.71 -8.63
CA LEU A 53 3.93 10.12 -7.24
C LEU A 53 5.19 9.49 -6.66
N PHE A 54 5.37 8.18 -6.84
CA PHE A 54 6.56 7.49 -6.37
C PHE A 54 7.84 8.16 -6.91
N ALA A 55 7.90 8.44 -8.21
CA ALA A 55 9.03 9.13 -8.82
C ALA A 55 9.24 10.54 -8.23
N ALA A 56 8.16 11.29 -7.98
CA ALA A 56 8.23 12.61 -7.37
C ALA A 56 8.75 12.55 -5.92
N VAL A 57 8.23 11.62 -5.10
CA VAL A 57 8.64 11.44 -3.71
C VAL A 57 10.10 10.98 -3.65
N PHE A 58 10.49 10.04 -4.51
CA PHE A 58 11.87 9.57 -4.61
C PHE A 58 12.84 10.68 -5.01
N PHE A 59 12.46 11.49 -6.01
CA PHE A 59 13.25 12.64 -6.45
C PHE A 59 13.38 13.71 -5.36
N ILE A 60 12.28 14.06 -4.68
CA ILE A 60 12.30 15.02 -3.57
C ILE A 60 13.16 14.49 -2.41
N GLY A 61 12.97 13.23 -2.03
CA GLY A 61 13.74 12.58 -0.97
C GLY A 61 15.24 12.61 -1.27
N GLY A 62 15.62 12.32 -2.51
CA GLY A 62 17.01 12.39 -2.92
C GLY A 62 17.58 13.81 -3.01
N ILE A 63 16.79 14.83 -3.38
CA ILE A 63 17.21 16.25 -3.28
C ILE A 63 17.46 16.63 -1.82
N MET A 64 16.52 16.32 -0.93
CA MET A 64 16.65 16.64 0.51
C MET A 64 17.87 15.96 1.11
N PHE A 65 18.11 14.70 0.75
CA PHE A 65 19.28 13.94 1.17
C PHE A 65 20.57 14.60 0.69
N ASN A 66 20.66 14.92 -0.61
CA ASN A 66 21.84 15.55 -1.19
C ASN A 66 22.14 16.94 -0.60
N HIS A 67 21.09 17.67 -0.21
CA HIS A 67 21.24 18.95 0.47
C HIS A 67 21.77 18.79 1.90
N ALA A 68 21.30 17.79 2.65
CA ALA A 68 21.67 17.60 4.05
C ALA A 68 23.02 16.88 4.25
N TYR A 69 23.41 15.98 3.34
CA TYR A 69 24.54 15.06 3.55
C TYR A 69 25.61 15.09 2.44
N GLY A 70 25.44 15.93 1.41
CA GLY A 70 26.40 16.08 0.30
C GLY A 70 26.00 15.30 -0.96
N ALA A 71 26.80 15.40 -2.02
CA ALA A 71 26.45 14.82 -3.32
C ALA A 71 26.54 13.28 -3.31
N SER A 72 25.39 12.62 -3.25
CA SER A 72 25.23 11.17 -3.31
C SER A 72 24.34 10.75 -4.49
N SER A 73 24.45 9.48 -4.89
CA SER A 73 23.55 8.92 -5.90
C SER A 73 22.12 8.87 -5.38
N LEU A 74 21.14 9.29 -6.20
CA LEU A 74 19.71 9.16 -5.90
C LEU A 74 19.28 7.69 -5.68
N PHE A 75 20.13 6.73 -6.05
CA PHE A 75 19.87 5.29 -5.90
C PHE A 75 20.49 4.67 -4.64
N GLU A 76 21.14 5.45 -3.77
CA GLU A 76 21.58 4.99 -2.45
C GLU A 76 20.38 4.91 -1.47
N ILE A 77 19.45 4.00 -1.77
CA ILE A 77 18.17 3.80 -1.07
C ILE A 77 18.38 3.62 0.44
N GLU A 78 19.41 2.88 0.84
CA GLU A 78 19.76 2.66 2.24
C GLU A 78 20.00 3.99 2.99
N ILE A 79 20.59 4.98 2.31
CA ILE A 79 20.99 6.24 2.93
C ILE A 79 19.89 7.29 2.82
N ILE A 80 19.17 7.34 1.69
CA ILE A 80 18.04 8.26 1.47
C ILE A 80 16.89 7.98 2.44
N TRP A 81 16.69 6.71 2.79
CA TRP A 81 15.55 6.28 3.60
C TRP A 81 15.94 5.86 5.03
N ASN A 82 17.11 6.33 5.51
CA ASN A 82 17.77 5.90 6.75
C ASN A 82 17.08 6.37 8.06
N LYS A 83 15.81 5.99 8.25
CA LYS A 83 15.09 6.11 9.53
C LYS A 83 14.26 4.85 9.80
N GLY A 84 14.68 4.06 10.79
CA GLY A 84 13.89 2.98 11.42
C GLY A 84 13.53 1.81 10.49
N LEU A 85 12.53 1.97 9.63
CA LEU A 85 11.93 0.87 8.87
C LEU A 85 12.86 0.19 7.87
N VAL A 86 13.71 0.97 7.18
CA VAL A 86 14.70 0.40 6.25
C VAL A 86 15.81 -0.30 7.03
N GLN A 87 16.20 0.19 8.20
CA GLN A 87 17.13 -0.50 9.09
C GLN A 87 16.52 -1.79 9.66
N ASP A 88 15.26 -1.77 10.09
CA ASP A 88 14.55 -2.96 10.58
C ASP A 88 14.43 -4.02 9.48
N TYR A 89 14.21 -3.61 8.23
CA TYR A 89 14.28 -4.47 7.05
C TYR A 89 15.70 -4.99 6.76
N LEU A 90 16.71 -4.13 6.86
CA LEU A 90 18.13 -4.49 6.73
C LEU A 90 18.67 -5.27 7.96
N VAL A 91 17.92 -5.38 9.03
CA VAL A 91 18.24 -6.28 10.14
C VAL A 91 17.48 -7.59 9.96
N ALA A 92 16.25 -7.51 9.43
CA ALA A 92 15.44 -8.66 9.07
C ALA A 92 16.10 -9.59 8.06
N HIS A 93 16.78 -9.09 7.01
CA HIS A 93 17.44 -9.97 6.03
C HIS A 93 18.59 -10.81 6.61
N LYS A 94 19.09 -10.45 7.80
CA LYS A 94 20.13 -11.19 8.52
C LYS A 94 19.55 -12.29 9.42
N TYR A 95 18.22 -12.32 9.60
CA TYR A 95 17.57 -13.33 10.42
C TYR A 95 17.29 -14.60 9.63
N SER A 96 17.64 -15.73 10.25
CA SER A 96 17.14 -17.05 9.88
C SER A 96 15.63 -17.13 10.07
N PHE A 97 14.96 -18.07 9.38
CA PHE A 97 13.52 -18.28 9.50
C PHE A 97 13.06 -18.50 10.97
N SER A 98 13.88 -19.14 11.79
CA SER A 98 13.67 -19.31 13.23
C SER A 98 13.68 -17.97 13.99
N GLU A 99 14.61 -17.07 13.66
CA GLU A 99 14.72 -15.76 14.32
C GLU A 99 13.58 -14.81 13.91
N PHE A 100 13.03 -14.97 12.71
CA PHE A 100 11.80 -14.29 12.29
C PHE A 100 10.60 -14.68 13.17
N ALA A 101 10.44 -15.98 13.43
CA ALA A 101 9.37 -16.51 14.26
C ALA A 101 9.50 -16.05 15.72
N GLU A 102 10.72 -16.02 16.27
CA GLU A 102 10.98 -15.54 17.64
C GLU A 102 10.71 -14.03 17.82
N LYS A 103 10.88 -13.24 16.76
CA LYS A 103 10.63 -11.78 16.78
C LYS A 103 9.20 -11.39 16.39
N GLY A 104 8.32 -12.35 16.11
CA GLY A 104 6.95 -12.07 15.69
C GLY A 104 6.83 -11.36 14.34
N ILE A 105 7.91 -11.37 13.54
CA ILE A 105 7.94 -10.77 12.20
C ILE A 105 7.42 -11.82 11.23
N LEU A 106 6.30 -11.51 10.57
CA LEU A 106 5.63 -12.44 9.68
C LEU A 106 6.38 -12.50 8.33
N PRO A 107 6.69 -13.71 7.82
CA PRO A 107 7.84 -13.90 6.95
C PRO A 107 7.58 -13.62 5.47
N LEU A 108 6.35 -13.35 5.03
CA LEU A 108 6.06 -13.39 3.59
C LEU A 108 6.90 -12.38 2.79
N PHE A 109 7.07 -11.15 3.30
CA PHE A 109 7.82 -10.11 2.59
C PHE A 109 9.31 -10.50 2.44
N PRO A 110 10.07 -10.76 3.52
CA PRO A 110 11.47 -11.13 3.40
C PRO A 110 11.67 -12.44 2.62
N VAL A 111 10.76 -13.43 2.73
CA VAL A 111 10.83 -14.67 1.95
C VAL A 111 10.72 -14.40 0.45
N LEU A 112 9.77 -13.57 0.03
CA LEU A 112 9.62 -13.20 -1.38
C LEU A 112 10.84 -12.43 -1.87
N VAL A 113 11.35 -11.48 -1.08
CA VAL A 113 12.57 -10.75 -1.45
C VAL A 113 13.74 -11.72 -1.61
N SER A 114 14.00 -12.60 -0.65
CA SER A 114 15.11 -13.56 -0.73
C SER A 114 14.99 -14.50 -1.92
N PHE A 115 13.77 -14.94 -2.24
CA PHE A 115 13.53 -15.77 -3.41
C PHE A 115 13.85 -15.04 -4.71
N PHE A 116 13.37 -13.80 -4.88
CA PHE A 116 13.61 -13.01 -6.09
C PHE A 116 15.04 -12.48 -6.18
N SER A 117 15.70 -12.19 -5.05
CA SER A 117 17.09 -11.76 -5.04
C SER A 117 18.02 -12.87 -5.50
N GLY A 118 17.75 -14.13 -5.12
CA GLY A 118 18.50 -15.28 -5.64
C GLY A 118 18.39 -15.46 -7.16
N LEU A 119 17.31 -14.95 -7.78
CA LEU A 119 17.14 -14.93 -9.23
C LEU A 119 17.80 -13.71 -9.90
N LEU A 120 18.10 -12.66 -9.13
CA LEU A 120 18.63 -11.38 -9.58
C LEU A 120 20.05 -11.12 -9.05
N PHE A 121 20.90 -12.16 -9.01
CA PHE A 121 22.31 -12.04 -8.61
C PHE A 121 22.52 -11.42 -7.22
N ASP A 122 21.71 -11.82 -6.24
CA ASP A 122 21.80 -11.40 -4.84
C ASP A 122 21.56 -9.89 -4.58
N MET A 123 20.87 -9.20 -5.49
CA MET A 123 20.45 -7.80 -5.35
C MET A 123 19.24 -7.63 -4.42
N TYR A 124 19.44 -7.90 -3.13
CA TYR A 124 18.37 -7.98 -2.12
C TYR A 124 17.62 -6.64 -1.92
N ILE A 125 18.36 -5.53 -1.81
CA ILE A 125 17.78 -4.20 -1.52
C ILE A 125 16.91 -3.74 -2.70
N GLU A 126 17.41 -3.92 -3.92
CA GLU A 126 16.73 -3.59 -5.15
C GLU A 126 15.47 -4.45 -5.32
N CYS A 127 15.54 -5.74 -4.98
CA CYS A 127 14.37 -6.61 -4.99
C CYS A 127 13.29 -6.14 -4.00
N GLY A 128 13.68 -5.80 -2.76
CA GLY A 128 12.76 -5.25 -1.77
C GLY A 128 12.09 -3.96 -2.24
N PHE A 129 12.88 -3.08 -2.85
CA PHE A 129 12.41 -1.84 -3.44
C PHE A 129 11.42 -2.09 -4.58
N TYR A 130 11.75 -2.93 -5.56
CA TYR A 130 10.87 -3.25 -6.69
C TYR A 130 9.56 -3.89 -6.23
N ILE A 131 9.62 -4.82 -5.27
CA ILE A 131 8.42 -5.46 -4.71
C ILE A 131 7.55 -4.40 -4.02
N SER A 132 8.12 -3.47 -3.26
CA SER A 132 7.34 -2.40 -2.64
C SER A 132 6.73 -1.44 -3.64
N VAL A 133 7.44 -1.08 -4.72
CA VAL A 133 6.86 -0.28 -5.82
C VAL A 133 5.66 -0.99 -6.45
N LEU A 134 5.77 -2.29 -6.73
CA LEU A 134 4.65 -3.12 -7.18
C LEU A 134 3.50 -3.09 -6.19
N CYS A 135 3.78 -3.21 -4.90
CA CYS A 135 2.76 -3.18 -3.86
C CYS A 135 2.03 -1.83 -3.82
N GLY A 136 2.75 -0.71 -3.97
CA GLY A 136 2.14 0.62 -4.04
C GLY A 136 1.24 0.81 -5.27
N VAL A 137 1.66 0.30 -6.43
CA VAL A 137 0.86 0.28 -7.66
C VAL A 137 -0.41 -0.57 -7.47
N ILE A 138 -0.27 -1.81 -6.97
CA ILE A 138 -1.41 -2.69 -6.70
C ILE A 138 -2.39 -2.01 -5.75
N THR A 139 -1.91 -1.45 -4.65
CA THR A 139 -2.72 -0.75 -3.64
C THR A 139 -3.54 0.37 -4.26
N THR A 140 -2.90 1.22 -5.06
CA THR A 140 -3.55 2.37 -5.69
C THR A 140 -4.61 1.94 -6.70
N VAL A 141 -4.28 0.96 -7.54
CA VAL A 141 -5.18 0.45 -8.58
C VAL A 141 -6.39 -0.25 -7.96
N SER A 142 -6.19 -1.18 -7.04
CA SER A 142 -7.27 -1.94 -6.41
C SER A 142 -8.20 -1.04 -5.60
N LEU A 143 -7.66 -0.09 -4.83
CA LEU A 143 -8.44 0.92 -4.12
C LEU A 143 -9.22 1.79 -5.09
N GLY A 144 -8.60 2.23 -6.20
CA GLY A 144 -9.27 3.03 -7.22
C GLY A 144 -10.46 2.31 -7.84
N PHE A 145 -10.38 0.99 -8.04
CA PHE A 145 -11.51 0.18 -8.50
C PHE A 145 -12.57 -0.05 -7.42
N VAL A 146 -12.17 -0.29 -6.17
CA VAL A 146 -13.09 -0.37 -5.02
C VAL A 146 -13.90 0.93 -4.91
N LEU A 147 -13.22 2.07 -4.88
CA LEU A 147 -13.84 3.39 -4.79
C LEU A 147 -14.73 3.67 -5.99
N ARG A 148 -14.26 3.39 -7.22
CA ARG A 148 -15.07 3.58 -8.43
C ARG A 148 -16.41 2.85 -8.35
N LYS A 149 -16.41 1.61 -7.86
CA LYS A 149 -17.65 0.82 -7.70
C LYS A 149 -18.60 1.43 -6.66
N ARG A 150 -18.05 2.14 -5.67
CA ARG A 150 -18.79 2.73 -4.53
C ARG A 150 -19.26 4.16 -4.78
N ILE A 151 -18.39 5.05 -5.23
CA ILE A 151 -18.64 6.50 -5.33
C ILE A 151 -18.61 7.06 -6.75
N GLY A 152 -18.39 6.22 -7.77
CA GLY A 152 -18.28 6.66 -9.16
C GLY A 152 -16.86 7.03 -9.57
N ARG A 153 -16.66 7.28 -10.87
CA ARG A 153 -15.32 7.40 -11.47
C ARG A 153 -14.61 8.71 -11.10
N GLY A 154 -15.28 9.86 -11.23
CA GLY A 154 -14.67 11.17 -10.95
C GLY A 154 -14.22 11.28 -9.49
N ALA A 155 -15.14 11.02 -8.57
CA ALA A 155 -14.89 11.02 -7.14
C ALA A 155 -13.78 10.02 -6.71
N ALA A 156 -13.72 8.84 -7.33
CA ALA A 156 -12.66 7.87 -7.03
C ALA A 156 -11.28 8.37 -7.49
N ALA A 157 -11.19 9.02 -8.65
CA ALA A 157 -9.94 9.60 -9.13
C ALA A 157 -9.44 10.71 -8.19
N GLU A 158 -10.31 11.62 -7.76
CA GLU A 158 -9.96 12.67 -6.80
C GLU A 158 -9.50 12.10 -5.47
N TYR A 159 -10.22 11.09 -4.94
CA TYR A 159 -9.85 10.46 -3.67
C TYR A 159 -8.49 9.76 -3.76
N ILE A 160 -8.21 9.06 -4.86
CA ILE A 160 -6.91 8.41 -5.08
C ILE A 160 -5.78 9.44 -5.18
N LEU A 161 -6.00 10.56 -5.87
CA LEU A 161 -5.00 11.63 -5.92
C LEU A 161 -4.74 12.23 -4.53
N LEU A 162 -5.79 12.49 -3.76
CA LEU A 162 -5.66 12.99 -2.38
C LEU A 162 -4.96 11.99 -1.48
N PHE A 163 -5.29 10.71 -1.61
CA PHE A 163 -4.64 9.61 -0.92
C PHE A 163 -3.15 9.59 -1.25
N LEU A 164 -2.79 9.62 -2.53
CA LEU A 164 -1.42 9.70 -3.05
C LEU A 164 -0.66 10.93 -2.51
N CYS A 165 -1.31 12.05 -2.27
CA CYS A 165 -0.67 13.22 -1.69
C CYS A 165 -0.46 13.16 -0.17
N MET A 166 -0.88 12.10 0.54
CA MET A 166 -0.63 12.00 1.98
C MET A 166 0.85 11.72 2.26
N PRO A 167 1.49 12.37 3.27
CA PRO A 167 2.87 12.10 3.66
C PRO A 167 3.12 10.63 3.99
N ALA A 168 2.13 9.96 4.57
CA ALA A 168 2.23 8.55 4.88
C ALA A 168 2.39 7.68 3.61
N MET A 169 2.06 8.17 2.40
CA MET A 169 2.15 7.38 1.15
C MET A 169 3.54 6.90 0.83
N MET A 170 4.58 7.56 1.34
CA MET A 170 5.93 7.02 1.19
C MET A 170 6.06 5.59 1.75
N TYR A 171 5.30 5.23 2.79
CA TYR A 171 5.36 3.90 3.41
C TYR A 171 4.86 2.77 2.51
N ILE A 172 3.96 3.05 1.55
CA ILE A 172 3.51 2.02 0.60
C ILE A 172 4.52 1.77 -0.54
N PHE A 173 5.56 2.60 -0.66
CA PHE A 173 6.63 2.46 -1.64
C PHE A 173 7.99 2.10 -1.00
N MET A 174 8.09 2.11 0.33
CA MET A 174 9.29 1.71 1.07
C MET A 174 9.41 0.18 1.13
N PRO A 175 10.64 -0.39 1.04
CA PRO A 175 10.89 -1.83 1.20
C PRO A 175 10.46 -2.30 2.60
N SER A 176 9.21 -2.79 2.72
CA SER A 176 8.60 -3.13 4.00
C SER A 176 7.47 -4.15 3.86
N ALA A 177 7.27 -4.96 4.89
CA ALA A 177 6.12 -5.86 4.99
C ALA A 177 4.79 -5.09 5.02
N PHE A 178 4.80 -3.85 5.52
CA PHE A 178 3.64 -2.98 5.53
C PHE A 178 3.15 -2.62 4.12
N ALA A 179 4.05 -2.28 3.19
CA ALA A 179 3.70 -2.01 1.80
C ALA A 179 2.96 -3.20 1.16
N MET A 180 3.47 -4.42 1.37
CA MET A 180 2.83 -5.64 0.87
C MET A 180 1.51 -5.96 1.56
N PHE A 181 1.41 -5.74 2.87
CA PHE A 181 0.15 -5.85 3.60
C PHE A 181 -0.91 -4.93 3.01
N MET A 182 -0.56 -3.69 2.70
CA MET A 182 -1.47 -2.72 2.08
C MET A 182 -1.97 -3.19 0.71
N ALA A 183 -1.07 -3.74 -0.12
CA ALA A 183 -1.43 -4.34 -1.40
C ALA A 183 -2.41 -5.51 -1.21
N LEU A 184 -2.12 -6.43 -0.31
CA LEU A 184 -2.99 -7.58 -0.05
C LEU A 184 -4.34 -7.16 0.56
N CYS A 185 -4.35 -6.23 1.53
CA CYS A 185 -5.57 -5.71 2.14
C CYS A 185 -6.48 -5.04 1.09
N SER A 186 -5.88 -4.26 0.18
CA SER A 186 -6.61 -3.62 -0.91
C SER A 186 -7.22 -4.63 -1.89
N LEU A 187 -6.51 -5.73 -2.18
CA LEU A 187 -7.02 -6.85 -2.98
C LEU A 187 -8.12 -7.63 -2.27
N VAL A 188 -8.04 -7.82 -0.94
CA VAL A 188 -9.12 -8.41 -0.13
C VAL A 188 -10.40 -7.61 -0.32
N MET A 189 -10.34 -6.28 -0.18
CA MET A 189 -11.50 -5.41 -0.36
C MET A 189 -12.05 -5.46 -1.78
N LEU A 190 -11.16 -5.47 -2.79
CA LEU A 190 -11.56 -5.63 -4.18
C LEU A 190 -12.33 -6.95 -4.37
N GLY A 191 -11.81 -8.05 -3.82
CA GLY A 191 -12.49 -9.34 -3.83
C GLY A 191 -13.84 -9.32 -3.12
N ILE A 192 -13.98 -8.62 -1.98
CA ILE A 192 -15.26 -8.44 -1.28
C ILE A 192 -16.26 -7.67 -2.16
N VAL A 193 -15.83 -6.57 -2.77
CA VAL A 193 -16.67 -5.67 -3.58
C VAL A 193 -17.13 -6.33 -4.89
N TYR A 194 -16.29 -7.17 -5.49
CA TYR A 194 -16.58 -7.93 -6.70
C TYR A 194 -17.03 -9.38 -6.42
N GLU A 195 -17.27 -9.72 -5.15
CA GLU A 195 -17.80 -11.01 -4.68
C GLU A 195 -16.94 -12.25 -5.05
N LYS A 196 -15.64 -12.07 -5.24
CA LYS A 196 -14.67 -13.14 -5.54
C LYS A 196 -14.18 -13.83 -4.26
N LYS A 197 -15.05 -14.62 -3.62
CA LYS A 197 -14.82 -15.23 -2.30
C LYS A 197 -13.49 -15.99 -2.16
N TRP A 198 -13.14 -16.83 -3.14
CA TRP A 198 -11.90 -17.62 -3.10
C TRP A 198 -10.65 -16.74 -3.07
N LEU A 199 -10.61 -15.70 -3.91
CA LEU A 199 -9.49 -14.75 -3.93
C LEU A 199 -9.42 -13.95 -2.63
N THR A 200 -10.57 -13.52 -2.09
CA THR A 200 -10.65 -12.86 -0.78
C THR A 200 -10.03 -13.71 0.32
N ILE A 201 -10.33 -15.02 0.36
CA ILE A 201 -9.76 -15.95 1.35
C ILE A 201 -8.25 -16.06 1.19
N ILE A 202 -7.77 -16.26 -0.04
CA ILE A 202 -6.33 -16.36 -0.33
C ILE A 202 -5.59 -15.11 0.13
N PHE A 203 -6.04 -13.91 -0.26
CA PHE A 203 -5.37 -12.67 0.17
C PHE A 203 -5.46 -12.43 1.67
N THR A 204 -6.51 -12.90 2.33
CA THR A 204 -6.61 -12.79 3.80
C THR A 204 -5.57 -13.68 4.47
N ALA A 205 -5.39 -14.91 3.99
CA ALA A 205 -4.33 -15.79 4.47
C ALA A 205 -2.94 -15.17 4.24
N LEU A 206 -2.72 -14.59 3.06
CA LEU A 206 -1.48 -13.87 2.76
C LEU A 206 -1.28 -12.65 3.69
N CYS A 207 -2.32 -11.86 3.97
CA CYS A 207 -2.25 -10.76 4.94
C CYS A 207 -1.80 -11.26 6.32
N LEU A 208 -2.37 -12.37 6.81
CA LEU A 208 -2.07 -12.95 8.12
C LEU A 208 -0.61 -13.42 8.25
N ILE A 209 0.02 -13.82 7.15
CA ILE A 209 1.45 -14.21 7.13
C ILE A 209 2.37 -13.08 6.67
N THR A 210 1.83 -11.87 6.45
CA THR A 210 2.59 -10.67 6.06
C THR A 210 2.72 -9.69 7.21
N HIS A 211 1.61 -9.43 7.90
CA HIS A 211 1.57 -8.41 8.94
C HIS A 211 0.53 -8.77 9.98
N VAL A 212 0.76 -8.38 11.23
CA VAL A 212 -0.12 -8.72 12.35
C VAL A 212 -1.50 -8.08 12.24
N TYR A 213 -1.59 -6.95 11.51
CA TYR A 213 -2.86 -6.35 11.09
C TYR A 213 -3.71 -7.25 10.19
N GLY A 214 -3.16 -8.35 9.66
CA GLY A 214 -3.92 -9.40 9.01
C GLY A 214 -5.04 -9.97 9.88
N LEU A 215 -4.91 -9.94 11.22
CA LEU A 215 -5.98 -10.34 12.14
C LEU A 215 -7.22 -9.47 12.00
N ALA A 216 -7.05 -8.16 11.81
CA ALA A 216 -8.18 -7.28 11.55
C ALA A 216 -8.80 -7.55 10.17
N VAL A 217 -7.98 -7.83 9.16
CA VAL A 217 -8.46 -8.21 7.81
C VAL A 217 -9.28 -9.49 7.88
N LEU A 218 -8.87 -10.46 8.70
CA LEU A 218 -9.63 -11.68 8.95
C LEU A 218 -11.00 -11.36 9.59
N ALA A 219 -11.02 -10.52 10.64
CA ALA A 219 -12.27 -10.08 11.27
C ALA A 219 -13.21 -9.38 10.27
N MET A 220 -12.66 -8.52 9.41
CA MET A 220 -13.39 -7.87 8.32
C MET A 220 -14.00 -8.89 7.36
N VAL A 221 -13.23 -9.89 6.94
CA VAL A 221 -13.71 -10.92 6.00
C VAL A 221 -14.78 -11.80 6.61
N ILE A 222 -14.61 -12.22 7.87
CA ILE A 222 -15.65 -12.95 8.62
C ILE A 222 -16.93 -12.12 8.68
N ALA A 223 -16.85 -10.85 9.10
CA ALA A 223 -18.00 -9.94 9.12
C ALA A 223 -18.64 -9.81 7.73
N SER A 224 -17.83 -9.73 6.67
CA SER A 224 -18.32 -9.64 5.30
C SER A 224 -19.05 -10.90 4.84
N PHE A 225 -18.72 -12.09 5.35
CA PHE A 225 -19.41 -13.34 4.97
C PHE A 225 -20.65 -13.62 5.82
N VAL A 226 -20.62 -13.20 7.08
CA VAL A 226 -21.74 -13.34 8.03
C VAL A 226 -22.83 -12.32 7.72
N CYS A 227 -22.48 -11.07 7.44
CA CYS A 227 -23.45 -10.02 7.16
C CYS A 227 -23.93 -10.07 5.71
N ARG A 228 -25.26 -9.98 5.51
CA ARG A 228 -25.89 -9.91 4.19
C ARG A 228 -26.76 -8.65 4.05
N GLY A 229 -27.05 -8.25 2.81
CA GLY A 229 -27.92 -7.12 2.50
C GLY A 229 -27.28 -5.74 2.67
N ASN A 230 -28.10 -4.69 2.73
CA ASN A 230 -27.66 -3.29 2.66
C ASN A 230 -26.75 -2.85 3.82
N LYS A 231 -26.83 -3.51 5.00
CA LYS A 231 -26.00 -3.18 6.16
C LYS A 231 -24.62 -3.84 6.15
N ARG A 232 -24.36 -4.78 5.23
CA ARG A 232 -23.12 -5.57 5.16
C ARG A 232 -21.87 -4.69 5.20
N ASN A 233 -21.82 -3.64 4.40
CA ASN A 233 -20.60 -2.83 4.26
C ASN A 233 -20.31 -1.98 5.51
N ILE A 234 -21.37 -1.45 6.15
CA ILE A 234 -21.27 -0.65 7.37
C ILE A 234 -20.74 -1.49 8.52
N ILE A 235 -21.31 -2.69 8.71
CA ILE A 235 -20.87 -3.61 9.75
C ILE A 235 -19.45 -4.09 9.46
N THR A 236 -19.14 -4.44 8.21
CA THR A 236 -17.80 -4.88 7.79
C THR A 236 -16.72 -3.82 8.11
N ALA A 237 -16.97 -2.56 7.74
CA ALA A 237 -16.04 -1.47 8.00
C ALA A 237 -15.94 -1.13 9.50
N GLY A 238 -17.07 -1.20 10.23
CA GLY A 238 -17.10 -0.97 11.67
C GLY A 238 -16.28 -2.02 12.43
N VAL A 239 -16.47 -3.30 12.11
CA VAL A 239 -15.69 -4.41 12.69
C VAL A 239 -14.20 -4.26 12.35
N PHE A 240 -13.89 -3.94 11.10
CA PHE A 240 -12.50 -3.72 10.69
C PHE A 240 -11.85 -2.58 11.48
N SER A 241 -12.51 -1.42 11.55
CA SER A 241 -12.02 -0.24 12.26
C SER A 241 -11.84 -0.50 13.76
N ALA A 242 -12.77 -1.24 14.38
CA ALA A 242 -12.68 -1.60 15.80
C ALA A 242 -11.52 -2.57 16.07
N ALA A 243 -11.38 -3.63 15.26
CA ALA A 243 -10.27 -4.57 15.40
C ALA A 243 -8.91 -3.88 15.21
N LEU A 244 -8.83 -2.96 14.26
CA LEU A 244 -7.63 -2.16 14.00
C LEU A 244 -7.31 -1.19 15.12
N LEU A 245 -8.31 -0.51 15.70
CA LEU A 245 -8.09 0.37 16.85
C LEU A 245 -7.51 -0.42 18.03
N VAL A 246 -8.06 -1.60 18.32
CA VAL A 246 -7.56 -2.48 19.39
C VAL A 246 -6.11 -2.89 19.13
N LEU A 247 -5.80 -3.37 17.93
CA LEU A 247 -4.43 -3.73 17.55
C LEU A 247 -3.49 -2.52 17.61
N GLY A 248 -3.91 -1.36 17.10
CA GLY A 248 -3.14 -0.13 17.13
C GLY A 248 -2.78 0.31 18.55
N ILE A 249 -3.72 0.24 19.49
CA ILE A 249 -3.46 0.53 20.92
C ILE A 249 -2.46 -0.47 21.50
N ILE A 250 -2.64 -1.77 21.24
CA ILE A 250 -1.73 -2.81 21.74
C ILE A 250 -0.30 -2.54 21.25
N PHE A 251 -0.12 -2.26 19.95
CA PHE A 251 1.21 -2.01 19.42
C PHE A 251 1.80 -0.66 19.80
N LEU A 252 0.98 0.37 20.01
CA LEU A 252 1.44 1.64 20.56
C LEU A 252 2.02 1.43 21.96
N VAL A 253 1.32 0.68 22.81
CA VAL A 253 1.78 0.34 24.17
C VAL A 253 3.05 -0.49 24.14
N MET A 254 3.17 -1.41 23.18
CA MET A 254 4.35 -2.27 23.03
C MET A 254 5.50 -1.59 22.25
N GLY A 255 5.33 -0.36 21.76
CA GLY A 255 6.35 0.39 21.02
C GLY A 255 6.65 -0.13 19.60
N TYR A 256 5.79 -0.98 19.04
CA TYR A 256 6.02 -1.66 17.76
C TYR A 256 5.44 -0.94 16.53
N VAL A 257 4.53 0.02 16.71
CA VAL A 257 3.82 0.63 15.57
C VAL A 257 4.19 2.08 15.41
N CYS A 258 4.47 2.42 14.15
CA CYS A 258 4.59 3.78 13.71
C CYS A 258 3.18 4.39 13.63
N ILE A 259 2.97 5.57 14.22
CA ILE A 259 1.67 6.27 14.16
C ILE A 259 1.14 6.34 12.72
N TYR A 260 2.02 6.42 11.71
CA TYR A 260 1.70 6.47 10.28
C TYR A 260 1.02 5.23 9.71
N GLU A 261 1.28 4.04 10.26
CA GLU A 261 0.59 2.82 9.83
C GLU A 261 -0.89 2.88 10.23
N MET A 262 -1.19 3.46 11.39
CA MET A 262 -2.56 3.65 11.85
C MET A 262 -3.38 4.58 10.93
N TRP A 263 -2.74 5.50 10.22
CA TRP A 263 -3.41 6.43 9.31
C TRP A 263 -4.05 5.74 8.12
N PHE A 264 -3.28 4.88 7.45
CA PHE A 264 -3.75 4.06 6.33
C PHE A 264 -4.89 3.12 6.71
N VAL A 265 -4.77 2.63 7.92
CA VAL A 265 -5.65 1.68 8.55
C VAL A 265 -7.05 2.26 8.82
N TYR A 266 -7.22 3.59 8.90
CA TYR A 266 -8.54 4.23 8.98
C TYR A 266 -9.08 4.70 7.61
N VAL A 267 -8.20 5.08 6.69
CA VAL A 267 -8.57 5.50 5.32
C VAL A 267 -9.16 4.34 4.52
N ILE A 268 -8.57 3.15 4.65
CA ILE A 268 -9.02 1.94 3.95
C ILE A 268 -10.47 1.51 4.31
N PRO A 269 -10.86 1.35 5.59
CA PRO A 269 -12.24 1.02 5.95
C PRO A 269 -13.24 2.05 5.45
N ALA A 270 -12.87 3.33 5.41
CA ALA A 270 -13.73 4.39 4.89
C ALA A 270 -14.17 4.09 3.45
N CYS A 271 -13.28 3.54 2.61
CA CYS A 271 -13.60 3.13 1.24
C CYS A 271 -14.76 2.11 1.13
N LEU A 272 -15.00 1.30 2.18
CA LEU A 272 -16.09 0.31 2.21
C LEU A 272 -17.44 0.92 2.60
N VAL A 273 -17.44 2.00 3.39
CA VAL A 273 -18.66 2.65 3.90
C VAL A 273 -19.10 3.88 3.14
N LEU A 274 -18.24 4.46 2.29
CA LEU A 274 -18.63 5.59 1.46
C LEU A 274 -19.88 5.22 0.64
N PRO A 275 -21.02 5.90 0.88
CA PRO A 275 -22.25 5.62 0.13
C PRO A 275 -22.03 5.92 -1.35
N LYS A 276 -22.93 5.45 -2.23
CA LYS A 276 -23.03 5.96 -3.60
C LYS A 276 -23.46 7.43 -3.54
N VAL A 277 -22.51 8.32 -3.26
CA VAL A 277 -22.78 9.73 -3.25
C VAL A 277 -22.80 10.19 -4.71
N LYS A 278 -23.89 10.85 -5.14
CA LYS A 278 -23.89 11.56 -6.43
C LYS A 278 -22.69 12.52 -6.42
N GLU A 279 -22.00 12.67 -7.55
CA GLU A 279 -20.70 13.34 -7.79
C GLU A 279 -20.49 14.75 -7.20
N ASN A 280 -21.41 15.28 -6.39
CA ASN A 280 -21.47 16.65 -5.90
C ASN A 280 -21.42 16.80 -4.37
N SER A 281 -20.80 15.89 -3.61
CA SER A 281 -20.80 16.01 -2.14
C SER A 281 -19.58 16.69 -1.57
N ASN A 282 -19.86 17.66 -0.70
CA ASN A 282 -18.92 18.30 0.21
C ASN A 282 -18.17 17.29 1.11
N ILE A 283 -18.59 16.02 1.19
CA ILE A 283 -17.94 14.96 1.99
C ILE A 283 -16.51 14.70 1.53
N ILE A 284 -16.25 14.66 0.22
CA ILE A 284 -14.88 14.49 -0.30
C ILE A 284 -14.03 15.71 0.09
N LYS A 285 -14.61 16.92 0.07
CA LYS A 285 -13.94 18.14 0.52
C LYS A 285 -13.66 18.11 2.02
N TYR A 286 -14.56 17.59 2.86
CA TYR A 286 -14.33 17.45 4.31
C TYR A 286 -13.29 16.38 4.63
N VAL A 287 -13.29 15.26 3.90
CA VAL A 287 -12.24 14.23 4.04
C VAL A 287 -10.90 14.78 3.56
N ALA A 288 -10.86 15.43 2.39
CA ALA A 288 -9.67 16.12 1.89
C ALA A 288 -9.16 17.19 2.88
N PHE A 289 -10.05 17.99 3.45
CA PHE A 289 -9.71 19.01 4.43
C PHE A 289 -9.19 18.41 5.73
N GLY A 290 -9.83 17.36 6.25
CA GLY A 290 -9.33 16.61 7.41
C GLY A 290 -7.96 15.99 7.15
N MET A 291 -7.75 15.41 5.97
CA MET A 291 -6.46 14.86 5.54
C MET A 291 -5.40 15.96 5.45
N ILE A 292 -5.70 17.10 4.82
CA ILE A 292 -4.80 18.25 4.70
C ILE A 292 -4.46 18.84 6.08
N LEU A 293 -5.46 19.06 6.94
CA LEU A 293 -5.28 19.72 8.22
C LEU A 293 -4.38 18.89 9.15
N ILE A 294 -4.59 17.57 9.16
CA ILE A 294 -3.76 16.72 10.00
C ILE A 294 -2.38 16.43 9.35
N ASN A 295 -2.29 16.39 8.01
CA ASN A 295 -1.00 16.40 7.30
C ASN A 295 -0.17 17.66 7.60
N SER A 296 -0.83 18.81 7.75
CA SER A 296 -0.20 20.08 8.10
C SER A 296 0.38 20.03 9.51
N MET A 297 -0.39 19.49 10.48
CA MET A 297 0.08 19.30 11.86
C MET A 297 1.28 18.34 11.94
N TYR A 298 1.32 17.31 11.08
CA TYR A 298 2.43 16.37 10.99
C TYR A 298 3.70 16.96 10.38
N MET A 299 3.62 17.61 9.21
CA MET A 299 4.78 18.25 8.58
C MET A 299 5.37 19.30 9.52
N THR A 300 4.53 20.03 10.25
CA THR A 300 4.96 20.97 11.28
C THR A 300 5.67 20.25 12.44
N GLY A 301 5.13 19.13 12.95
CA GLY A 301 5.77 18.35 14.02
C GLY A 301 7.07 17.64 13.63
N LEU A 302 7.21 17.22 12.37
CA LEU A 302 8.46 16.70 11.81
C LEU A 302 9.52 17.79 11.67
N ILE A 303 9.13 18.97 11.19
CA ILE A 303 10.00 20.14 11.08
C ILE A 303 10.49 20.55 12.48
N TYR A 304 9.60 20.65 13.47
CA TYR A 304 9.99 21.02 14.84
C TYR A 304 10.85 19.99 15.57
N ASN A 305 10.80 18.70 15.22
CA ASN A 305 11.69 17.67 15.80
C ASN A 305 12.97 17.45 14.98
N ALA A 306 13.08 18.06 13.80
CA ALA A 306 14.26 17.98 12.94
C ALA A 306 15.19 19.21 13.09
N PHE A 307 14.78 20.22 13.86
CA PHE A 307 15.57 21.41 14.23
C PHE A 307 15.88 21.42 15.72
#